data_AF-A0A0S7WIJ8-F1
#
_entry.id   AF-A0A0S7WIJ8-F1
#
_cell.length_a   1.000
_cell.length_b   1.000
_cell.length_c   1.000
_cell.angle_alpha   90.00
_cell.angle_beta   90.00
_cell.angle_gamma   90.00
#
_symmetry.space_group_name_H-M   'P 1'
#
loop_
_entity.id
_entity.type
_entity.pdbx_description
1 polymer ?
#
loop_
_entity_poly.entity_id
_entity_poly.type
_entity_poly.pdbx_seq_one_letter_code
_entity_poly.pdbx_strand_id
1 'polypeptide(L)'
;MLPKIIVDDAKCPDPLACRKCLLICPTRVLGLGTNVGPKKYQETDPQHFIVRGVREQLCTGCMKCVEVCPNGAIQVAVERGVAV
;
A
#
# COMPACT_ATOMS: atom_id res chain seq x y z
N MET A 1 5.00 -17.16 -9.04
CA MET A 1 3.86 -16.95 -8.13
C MET A 1 3.95 -15.52 -7.61
N LEU A 2 2.89 -14.72 -7.68
CA LEU A 2 2.93 -13.32 -7.28
C LEU A 2 2.45 -13.18 -5.83
N PRO A 3 3.17 -12.44 -4.97
CA PRO A 3 2.67 -12.07 -3.65
C PRO A 3 1.47 -11.14 -3.80
N LYS A 4 0.48 -11.28 -2.92
CA LYS A 4 -0.75 -10.48 -2.94
C LYS A 4 -0.76 -9.51 -1.78
N ILE A 5 -0.95 -8.22 -2.07
CA ILE A 5 -0.96 -7.14 -1.09
C ILE A 5 -2.38 -6.57 -1.01
N ILE A 6 -2.97 -6.65 0.17
CA ILE A 6 -4.32 -6.17 0.45
C ILE A 6 -4.20 -5.01 1.43
N VAL A 7 -4.87 -3.90 1.14
CA VAL A 7 -4.91 -2.72 2.00
C VAL A 7 -6.37 -2.39 2.33
N ASP A 8 -6.68 -2.36 3.62
CA ASP A 8 -7.98 -1.99 4.16
C ASP A 8 -8.11 -0.46 4.20
N ASP A 9 -8.91 0.12 3.30
CA ASP A 9 -9.09 1.58 3.23
C ASP A 9 -9.79 2.13 4.48
N ALA A 10 -10.69 1.36 5.10
CA ALA A 10 -11.36 1.73 6.34
C ALA A 10 -10.40 1.95 7.52
N LYS A 11 -9.24 1.26 7.51
CA LYS A 11 -8.20 1.40 8.53
C LYS A 11 -7.11 2.40 8.15
N CYS A 12 -7.15 2.93 6.92
CA CYS A 12 -6.17 3.88 6.40
C CYS A 12 -6.87 5.22 6.10
N PRO A 13 -7.25 6.00 7.13
CA PRO A 13 -8.09 7.20 6.96
C PRO A 13 -7.38 8.35 6.24
N ASP A 14 -6.05 8.44 6.37
CA ASP A 14 -5.25 9.47 5.70
C ASP A 14 -3.90 8.90 5.21
N PRO A 15 -3.89 8.22 4.04
CA PRO A 15 -2.67 7.72 3.45
C PRO A 15 -1.78 8.84 2.90
N LEU A 16 -2.37 10.00 2.56
CA LEU A 16 -1.65 11.14 2.04
C LEU A 16 -0.80 11.80 3.13
N ALA A 17 -1.23 11.86 4.39
CA ALA A 17 -0.37 12.35 5.47
C ALA A 17 0.59 11.27 5.99
N CYS A 18 0.13 10.02 6.10
CA CYS A 18 0.90 8.96 6.76
C CYS A 18 2.11 8.49 5.94
N ARG A 19 1.90 7.99 4.71
CA ARG A 19 2.92 7.47 3.75
C ARG A 19 4.00 6.51 4.28
N LYS A 20 3.94 6.08 5.56
CA LYS A 20 4.99 5.26 6.20
C LYS A 20 5.28 3.98 5.43
N CYS A 21 4.24 3.32 4.94
CA CYS A 21 4.36 2.09 4.15
C CYS A 21 5.05 2.31 2.80
N LEU A 22 4.87 3.47 2.16
CA LEU A 22 5.60 3.84 0.94
C LEU A 22 7.06 4.15 1.23
N LEU A 23 7.34 4.83 2.35
CA LEU A 23 8.70 5.24 2.72
C LEU A 23 9.58 4.07 3.17
N ILE A 24 9.01 3.08 3.86
CA ILE A 24 9.78 1.92 4.34
C ILE A 24 10.05 0.88 3.26
N CYS A 25 9.28 0.89 2.17
CA CYS A 25 9.36 -0.14 1.14
C CYS A 25 10.59 0.09 0.23
N PRO A 26 11.64 -0.75 0.31
CA PRO A 26 12.86 -0.53 -0.46
C PRO A 26 12.63 -0.68 -1.97
N THR A 27 11.72 -1.57 -2.35
CA THR A 27 11.37 -1.86 -3.76
C THR A 27 10.23 -1.01 -4.29
N ARG A 28 9.66 -0.09 -3.48
CA ARG A 28 8.57 0.83 -3.85
C ARG A 28 7.40 0.13 -4.54
N VAL A 29 6.96 -0.97 -3.96
CA VAL A 29 5.85 -1.79 -4.47
C VAL A 29 4.49 -1.11 -4.30
N LEU A 30 4.35 -0.37 -3.20
CA LEU A 30 3.13 0.35 -2.86
C LEU A 30 3.08 1.69 -3.59
N GLY A 31 1.92 2.00 -4.17
CA GLY A 31 1.63 3.29 -4.79
C GLY A 31 0.51 4.02 -4.05
N LEU A 32 0.63 5.34 -4.00
CA LEU A 32 -0.44 6.23 -3.56
C LEU A 32 -1.23 6.66 -4.81
N GLY A 33 -2.52 6.39 -4.81
CA GLY A 33 -3.44 6.78 -5.88
C GLY A 33 -4.74 7.31 -5.29
N THR A 34 -5.74 7.49 -6.15
CA THR A 34 -7.08 7.90 -5.75
C THR A 34 -8.10 6.87 -6.21
N ASN A 35 -9.17 6.67 -5.45
CA ASN A 35 -10.29 5.81 -5.86
C ASN A 35 -11.26 6.52 -6.83
N VAL A 36 -11.11 7.83 -7.00
CA VAL A 36 -11.88 8.66 -7.94
C VAL A 36 -10.97 9.24 -9.01
N GLY A 37 -11.52 9.43 -10.20
CA GLY A 37 -10.82 10.14 -11.27
C GLY A 37 -10.69 11.63 -10.93
N PRO A 38 -9.57 12.28 -11.32
CA PRO A 38 -9.39 13.70 -11.10
C PRO A 38 -10.44 14.50 -11.88
N LYS A 39 -11.10 15.46 -11.22
CA LYS A 39 -12.03 16.38 -11.87
C LYS A 39 -11.28 17.65 -12.26
N LYS A 40 -11.48 18.09 -13.50
CA LYS A 40 -10.82 19.29 -14.01
C LYS A 40 -11.20 20.49 -13.14
N TYR A 41 -10.19 21.25 -12.69
CA TYR A 41 -10.34 22.42 -11.82
C TYR A 41 -10.90 22.16 -10.42
N GLN A 42 -10.83 20.92 -9.92
CA GLN A 42 -11.20 20.59 -8.54
C GLN A 42 -10.05 19.86 -7.86
N GLU A 43 -9.76 20.26 -6.63
CA GLU A 43 -8.85 19.49 -5.78
C GLU A 43 -9.54 18.18 -5.36
N THR A 44 -8.77 17.10 -5.30
CA THR A 44 -9.30 15.81 -4.87
C THR A 44 -9.30 15.78 -3.35
N ASP A 45 -10.45 15.49 -2.73
CA ASP A 45 -10.49 15.43 -1.27
C ASP A 45 -9.49 14.39 -0.73
N PRO A 46 -8.78 14.68 0.38
CA PRO A 46 -7.81 13.78 0.99
C PRO A 46 -8.34 12.37 1.29
N GLN A 47 -9.65 12.24 1.55
CA GLN A 47 -10.32 10.97 1.84
C GLN A 47 -10.38 10.01 0.64
N HIS A 48 -10.21 10.51 -0.58
CA HIS A 48 -10.21 9.68 -1.78
C HIS A 48 -8.85 9.07 -2.09
N PHE A 49 -7.80 9.47 -1.36
CA PHE A 49 -6.48 8.87 -1.52
C PHE A 49 -6.48 7.46 -0.94
N ILE A 50 -5.92 6.52 -1.70
CA ILE A 50 -5.80 5.11 -1.31
C ILE A 50 -4.40 4.61 -1.61
N VAL A 51 -3.95 3.59 -0.88
CA VAL A 51 -2.69 2.91 -1.12
C VAL A 51 -2.96 1.53 -1.68
N ARG A 52 -2.30 1.16 -2.77
CA ARG A 52 -2.42 -0.16 -3.39
C ARG A 52 -1.06 -0.73 -3.77
N GLY A 53 -0.95 -2.06 -3.83
CA GLY A 53 0.20 -2.74 -4.41
C GLY A 53 0.19 -2.59 -5.93
N VAL A 54 0.99 -1.66 -6.47
CA VAL A 54 1.04 -1.40 -7.92
C VAL A 54 2.08 -2.30 -8.61
N ARG A 55 3.14 -2.68 -7.87
CA ARG A 55 4.24 -3.50 -8.40
C ARG A 55 4.45 -4.77 -7.59
N GLU A 56 3.40 -5.54 -7.37
CA GLU A 56 3.41 -6.75 -6.54
C GLU A 56 4.50 -7.74 -6.97
N GLN A 57 4.84 -7.80 -8.25
CA GLN A 57 5.94 -8.59 -8.81
C GLN A 57 7.33 -8.27 -8.24
N LEU A 58 7.53 -7.08 -7.66
CA LEU A 58 8.79 -6.67 -7.02
C LEU A 58 8.77 -6.85 -5.49
N CYS A 59 7.68 -7.38 -4.93
CA CYS A 59 7.58 -7.60 -3.50
C CYS A 59 8.42 -8.80 -3.10
N THR A 60 9.34 -8.57 -2.16
CA THR A 60 10.23 -9.59 -1.61
C THR A 60 9.64 -10.31 -0.40
N GLY A 61 8.43 -9.93 0.05
CA GLY A 61 7.81 -10.51 1.24
C GLY A 61 8.52 -10.16 2.56
N CYS A 62 9.18 -8.99 2.61
CA CYS A 62 9.91 -8.52 3.79
C CYS A 62 9.03 -8.05 4.96
N MET A 63 7.71 -7.93 4.77
CA MET A 63 6.70 -7.57 5.79
C MET A 63 6.86 -6.21 6.50
N LYS A 64 7.89 -5.42 6.20
CA LYS A 64 8.14 -4.10 6.80
C LYS A 64 6.98 -3.12 6.70
N CYS A 65 6.20 -3.18 5.61
CA CYS A 65 5.02 -2.33 5.44
C CYS A 65 3.90 -2.64 6.45
N VAL A 66 3.76 -3.91 6.85
CA VAL A 66 2.82 -4.35 7.87
C VAL A 66 3.28 -3.88 9.25
N GLU A 67 4.56 -4.07 9.55
CA GLU A 67 5.16 -3.69 10.84
C GLU A 67 5.10 -2.18 11.12
N VAL A 68 5.34 -1.34 10.10
CA VAL A 68 5.34 0.13 10.28
C VAL A 68 3.92 0.72 10.33
N CYS A 69 2.90 -0.05 9.94
CA CYS A 69 1.54 0.48 9.82
C CYS A 69 0.92 0.66 11.22
N PRO A 70 0.65 1.90 11.69
CA PRO A 70 0.13 2.12 13.04
C PRO A 70 -1.28 1.56 13.22
N ASN A 71 -2.04 1.45 12.13
CA ASN A 71 -3.44 1.00 12.16
C ASN A 71 -3.59 -0.47 11.72
N GLY A 72 -2.50 -1.17 11.38
CA GLY A 72 -2.56 -2.54 10.87
C GLY A 72 -3.43 -2.69 9.62
N ALA A 73 -3.43 -1.69 8.73
CA ALA A 73 -4.27 -1.64 7.54
C ALA A 73 -3.77 -2.52 6.37
N ILE A 74 -2.53 -3.03 6.44
CA ILE A 74 -1.86 -3.71 5.33
C ILE A 74 -1.72 -5.20 5.66
N GLN A 75 -2.12 -6.04 4.71
CA GLN A 75 -1.92 -7.48 4.75
C GLN A 75 -1.14 -7.91 3.50
N VAL A 76 -0.16 -8.79 3.69
CA VAL A 76 0.64 -9.34 2.60
C VAL A 76 0.56 -10.85 2.69
N ALA A 77 -0.02 -11.47 1.66
CA ALA A 77 -0.02 -12.91 1.48
C ALA A 77 1.15 -13.29 0.57
N VAL A 78 2.16 -13.91 1.16
CA VAL A 78 3.30 -14.49 0.45
C VAL A 78 3.23 -15.99 0.69
N GLU A 79 2.82 -16.75 -0.31
CA GLU A 79 3.01 -18.21 -0.33
C GLU A 79 4.52 -18.44 -0.45
N ARG A 80 5.21 -18.44 0.70
CA ARG A 80 6.67 -18.58 0.77
C ARG A 80 7.04 -19.98 0.29
N GLY A 81 7.55 -20.07 -0.93
CA GLY A 81 8.55 -21.08 -1.25
C GLY A 81 9.72 -20.88 -0.30
N VAL A 82 9.91 -21.85 0.59
CA VAL A 82 11.04 -21.97 1.53
C VAL A 82 12.33 -21.71 0.75
N ALA A 83 13.08 -20.69 1.16
CA ALA A 83 14.47 -20.58 0.75
C ALA A 83 15.25 -21.67 1.52
N VAL A 84 15.78 -22.61 0.73
CA VAL A 84 16.78 -23.67 1.00
C VAL A 84 17.35 -23.72 2.42
#